data_AF-A0A0C2CX22-F1
#
_entry.id   AF-A0A0C2CX22-F1
#
_cell.length_a   1.000
_cell.length_b   1.000
_cell.length_c   1.000
_cell.angle_alpha   90.00
_cell.angle_beta   90.00
_cell.angle_gamma   90.00
#
_symmetry.space_group_name_H-M   'P 1'
#
loop_
_entity.id
_entity.type
_entity.pdbx_description
1 polymer ?
#
loop_
_entity_poly.entity_id
_entity_poly.type
_entity_poly.pdbx_seq_one_letter_code
_entity_poly.pdbx_strand_id
1 'polypeptide(L)'
;MAANNQPESGGEQMSQQTLLRVIAKMTIPFILTFGCYVILHGELGPGGGFQGGVIVAAAFILYGLVFGADELRRRIPTSIIDACMALGALLYAGVGLACVLRGGTFLDYGMLKPDHAGDGEALGMSLVEYGVGLTVASVMVTIYLMISERRATLRKGEVS
;
A
#
# COMPACT_ATOMS: atom_id res chain seq x y z
N MET A 1 52.82 6.16 24.40
CA MET A 1 52.16 4.85 24.48
C MET A 1 50.95 4.91 23.58
N ALA A 2 51.18 4.66 22.29
CA ALA A 2 50.15 4.65 21.26
C ALA A 2 49.90 3.20 20.85
N ALA A 3 48.64 2.77 20.91
CA ALA A 3 48.00 1.81 20.00
C ALA A 3 46.62 1.44 20.58
N ASN A 4 45.55 2.00 20.00
CA ASN A 4 44.30 1.27 19.89
C ASN A 4 43.68 1.58 18.52
N ASN A 5 44.17 0.89 17.49
CA ASN A 5 43.51 0.79 16.20
C ASN A 5 42.83 -0.58 16.16
N GLN A 6 41.54 -0.61 16.42
CA GLN A 6 40.69 -1.79 16.22
C GLN A 6 39.80 -1.56 14.98
N PRO A 7 39.93 -2.35 13.91
CA PRO A 7 38.98 -2.33 12.80
C PRO A 7 37.85 -3.35 13.08
N GLU A 8 36.95 -3.03 14.00
CA GLU A 8 35.87 -3.94 14.45
C GLU A 8 34.48 -3.58 13.85
N SER A 9 34.41 -2.78 12.76
CA SER A 9 33.15 -2.17 12.32
C SER A 9 32.46 -2.87 11.12
N GLY A 10 33.20 -3.62 10.29
CA GLY A 10 32.67 -4.17 9.03
C GLY A 10 31.83 -5.45 9.17
N GLY A 11 32.18 -6.34 10.11
CA GLY A 11 31.53 -7.64 10.27
C GLY A 11 30.15 -7.57 10.92
N GLU A 12 29.99 -6.73 11.94
CA GLU A 12 28.72 -6.57 12.64
C GLU A 12 27.65 -5.87 11.79
N GLN A 13 28.03 -4.83 11.04
CA GLN A 13 27.10 -4.11 10.16
C GLN A 13 26.55 -5.00 9.03
N MET A 14 27.40 -5.87 8.46
CA MET A 14 27.00 -6.79 7.40
C MET A 14 26.06 -7.90 7.91
N SER A 15 26.25 -8.36 9.15
CA SER A 15 25.34 -9.30 9.83
C SER A 15 23.98 -8.66 10.12
N GLN A 16 23.96 -7.43 10.65
CA GLN A 16 22.70 -6.72 10.94
C GLN A 16 21.86 -6.45 9.69
N GLN A 17 22.48 -6.03 8.58
CA GLN A 17 21.77 -5.85 7.30
C GLN A 17 21.18 -7.16 6.76
N THR A 18 21.91 -8.27 6.94
CA THR A 18 21.44 -9.59 6.52
C THR A 18 20.26 -10.05 7.37
N LEU A 19 20.32 -9.86 8.69
CA LEU A 19 19.23 -10.17 9.62
C LEU A 19 17.96 -9.38 9.28
N LEU A 20 18.08 -8.07 9.04
CA LEU A 20 16.95 -7.21 8.66
C LEU A 20 16.28 -7.68 7.36
N ARG A 21 17.08 -8.07 6.35
CA ARG A 21 16.55 -8.62 5.09
C ARG A 21 15.78 -9.92 5.29
N VAL A 22 16.27 -10.80 6.15
CA VAL A 22 15.61 -12.08 6.46
C VAL A 22 14.28 -11.83 7.18
N ILE A 23 14.29 -11.01 8.22
CA ILE A 23 13.08 -10.67 8.98
C ILE A 23 12.05 -10.00 8.06
N ALA A 24 12.45 -8.97 7.30
CA ALA A 24 11.53 -8.27 6.41
C ALA A 24 10.90 -9.20 5.36
N LYS A 25 11.71 -10.09 4.75
CA LYS A 25 11.22 -11.06 3.77
C LYS A 25 10.19 -12.03 4.37
N MET A 26 10.32 -12.37 5.65
CA MET A 26 9.33 -13.19 6.36
C MET A 26 8.10 -12.38 6.76
N THR A 27 8.24 -11.13 7.22
CA THR A 27 7.13 -10.32 7.73
C THR A 27 6.24 -9.74 6.63
N ILE A 28 6.80 -9.37 5.48
CA ILE A 28 6.04 -8.79 4.33
C ILE A 28 4.81 -9.61 3.93
N PRO A 29 4.89 -10.94 3.69
CA PRO A 29 3.71 -11.72 3.32
C PRO A 29 2.64 -11.74 4.42
N PHE A 30 3.02 -11.70 5.71
CA PHE A 30 2.05 -11.57 6.80
C PHE A 30 1.36 -10.22 6.80
N ILE A 31 2.10 -9.11 6.59
CA ILE A 31 1.53 -7.77 6.51
C ILE A 31 0.56 -7.68 5.32
N LEU A 32 0.93 -8.21 4.16
CA LEU A 32 0.07 -8.22 2.97
C LEU A 32 -1.20 -9.04 3.21
N THR A 33 -1.08 -10.24 3.78
CA THR A 33 -2.23 -11.09 4.08
C THR A 33 -3.17 -10.41 5.08
N PHE A 34 -2.62 -9.79 6.13
CA PHE A 34 -3.40 -9.06 7.12
C PHE A 34 -4.06 -7.82 6.52
N GLY A 35 -3.35 -7.04 5.70
CA GLY A 35 -3.91 -5.90 4.99
C GLY A 35 -5.06 -6.29 4.06
N CYS A 36 -4.89 -7.37 3.28
CA CYS A 36 -5.97 -7.93 2.46
C CYS A 36 -7.16 -8.39 3.31
N TYR A 37 -6.93 -9.04 4.45
CA TYR A 37 -8.00 -9.43 5.38
C TYR A 37 -8.80 -8.21 5.87
N VAL A 38 -8.12 -7.13 6.28
CA VAL A 38 -8.75 -5.88 6.74
C VAL A 38 -9.54 -5.19 5.63
N ILE A 39 -9.08 -5.25 4.37
CA ILE A 39 -9.84 -4.73 3.21
C ILE A 39 -11.08 -5.60 2.96
N LEU A 40 -10.94 -6.92 2.98
CA LEU A 40 -12.01 -7.86 2.63
C LEU A 40 -13.11 -7.97 3.69
N HIS A 41 -12.81 -7.68 4.95
CA HIS A 41 -13.73 -7.83 6.08
C HIS A 41 -13.99 -6.50 6.80
N GLY A 42 -13.82 -5.37 6.10
CA GLY A 42 -14.05 -4.03 6.66
C GLY A 42 -15.47 -3.81 7.16
N GLU A 43 -16.46 -4.41 6.48
CA GLU A 43 -17.88 -4.34 6.85
C GLU A 43 -18.25 -5.06 8.17
N LEU A 44 -17.41 -6.00 8.64
CA LEU A 44 -17.71 -6.89 9.78
C LEU A 44 -17.02 -6.47 11.09
N GLY A 45 -16.17 -5.45 11.10
CA GLY A 45 -15.39 -5.05 12.27
C GLY A 45 -14.77 -3.65 12.18
N PRO A 46 -13.98 -3.21 13.17
CA PRO A 46 -13.23 -1.96 13.07
C PRO A 46 -12.17 -2.10 11.97
N GLY A 47 -12.39 -1.47 10.82
CA GLY A 47 -11.60 -1.73 9.63
C GLY A 47 -12.05 -0.93 8.40
N GLY A 48 -11.62 -1.37 7.23
CA GLY A 48 -12.08 -0.85 5.94
C GLY A 48 -10.96 -0.64 4.92
N GLY A 49 -11.36 -0.21 3.73
CA GLY A 49 -10.46 0.03 2.59
C GLY A 49 -9.26 0.92 2.94
N PHE A 50 -9.49 2.05 3.63
CA PHE A 50 -8.42 2.98 3.96
C PHE A 50 -7.34 2.33 4.86
N GLN A 51 -7.75 1.76 6.00
CA GLN A 51 -6.82 1.19 6.97
C GLN A 51 -6.07 0.00 6.39
N GLY A 52 -6.79 -0.90 5.70
CA GLY A 52 -6.19 -2.03 5.02
C GLY A 52 -5.23 -1.62 3.90
N GLY A 53 -5.56 -0.58 3.12
CA GLY A 53 -4.68 -0.01 2.11
C GLY A 53 -3.38 0.56 2.69
N VAL A 54 -3.45 1.23 3.85
CA VAL A 54 -2.25 1.70 4.58
C VAL A 54 -1.38 0.53 5.04
N ILE A 55 -1.98 -0.56 5.54
CA ILE A 55 -1.24 -1.77 5.95
C ILE A 55 -0.53 -2.40 4.75
N VAL A 56 -1.23 -2.54 3.61
CA VAL A 56 -0.64 -3.04 2.36
C VAL A 56 0.52 -2.15 1.91
N ALA A 57 0.35 -0.82 1.94
CA ALA A 57 1.44 0.10 1.62
C ALA A 57 2.64 -0.06 2.56
N ALA A 58 2.42 -0.28 3.85
CA ALA A 58 3.49 -0.49 4.82
C ALA A 58 4.37 -1.69 4.47
N ALA A 59 3.81 -2.75 3.88
CA ALA A 59 4.60 -3.90 3.40
C ALA A 59 5.57 -3.49 2.27
N PHE A 60 5.09 -2.71 1.30
CA PHE A 60 5.92 -2.21 0.19
C PHE A 60 6.94 -1.17 0.66
N ILE A 61 6.57 -0.29 1.59
CA ILE A 61 7.48 0.68 2.20
C ILE A 61 8.58 -0.05 2.98
N LEU A 62 8.24 -1.06 3.78
CA LEU A 62 9.22 -1.90 4.47
C LEU A 62 10.18 -2.56 3.48
N TYR A 63 9.66 -3.08 2.36
CA TYR A 63 10.49 -3.62 1.28
C TYR A 63 11.46 -2.58 0.74
N GLY A 64 10.97 -1.38 0.40
CA GLY A 64 11.82 -0.28 -0.10
C GLY A 64 12.88 0.18 0.90
N LEU A 65 12.56 0.19 2.20
CA LEU A 65 13.52 0.56 3.25
C LEU A 65 14.64 -0.46 3.42
N VAL A 66 14.34 -1.76 3.26
CA VAL A 66 15.29 -2.86 3.53
C VAL A 66 16.09 -3.26 2.29
N PHE A 67 15.47 -3.22 1.12
CA PHE A 67 16.08 -3.64 -0.16
C PHE A 67 16.42 -2.47 -1.09
N GLY A 68 15.93 -1.27 -0.80
CA GLY A 68 16.17 -0.04 -1.58
C GLY A 68 14.97 0.35 -2.43
N ALA A 69 14.74 1.66 -2.56
CA ALA A 69 13.65 2.22 -3.36
C ALA A 69 13.79 1.91 -4.86
N ASP A 70 15.02 1.83 -5.37
CA ASP A 70 15.29 1.45 -6.76
C ASP A 70 14.88 0.00 -7.05
N GLU A 71 15.14 -0.92 -6.12
CA GLU A 71 14.73 -2.32 -6.23
C GLU A 71 13.20 -2.45 -6.16
N LEU A 72 12.54 -1.66 -5.29
CA LEU A 72 11.08 -1.59 -5.25
C LEU A 72 10.50 -1.12 -6.60
N ARG A 73 11.04 -0.06 -7.19
CA ARG A 73 10.64 0.44 -8.53
C ARG A 73 10.86 -0.59 -9.64
N ARG A 74 11.93 -1.37 -9.56
CA ARG A 74 12.20 -2.46 -10.52
C ARG A 74 11.16 -3.57 -10.44
N ARG A 75 10.69 -3.89 -9.22
CA ARG A 75 9.66 -4.92 -9.02
C ARG A 75 8.26 -4.44 -9.32
N ILE A 76 7.97 -3.17 -9.03
CA ILE A 76 6.66 -2.55 -9.22
C ILE A 76 6.87 -1.24 -9.99
N PRO A 77 6.82 -1.30 -11.33
CA PRO A 77 6.96 -0.09 -12.14
C PRO A 77 5.85 0.91 -11.83
N THR A 78 6.19 2.20 -11.89
CA THR A 78 5.28 3.30 -11.56
C THR A 78 3.98 3.24 -12.35
N SER A 79 4.02 2.83 -13.62
CA SER A 79 2.82 2.67 -14.45
C SER A 79 1.81 1.67 -13.88
N ILE A 80 2.24 0.62 -13.18
CA ILE A 80 1.33 -0.32 -12.50
C ILE A 80 0.72 0.34 -11.27
N ILE A 81 1.51 1.09 -10.50
CA ILE A 81 1.03 1.80 -9.31
C ILE A 81 -0.04 2.84 -9.73
N ASP A 82 0.23 3.60 -10.79
CA ASP A 82 -0.69 4.60 -11.34
C ASP A 82 -1.97 3.93 -11.89
N ALA A 83 -1.83 2.78 -12.56
CA ALA A 83 -2.97 2.02 -13.05
C ALA A 83 -3.82 1.48 -11.89
N CYS A 84 -3.21 0.96 -10.82
CA CYS A 84 -3.92 0.51 -9.62
C CYS A 84 -4.63 1.68 -8.93
N MET A 85 -3.99 2.84 -8.83
CA MET A 85 -4.58 4.06 -8.29
C MET A 85 -5.81 4.49 -9.09
N ALA A 86 -5.69 4.57 -10.41
CA ALA A 86 -6.78 4.93 -11.30
C ALA A 86 -7.92 3.89 -11.27
N LEU A 87 -7.58 2.60 -11.25
CA LEU A 87 -8.56 1.52 -11.17
C LEU A 87 -9.35 1.56 -9.87
N GLY A 88 -8.70 1.81 -8.73
CA GLY A 88 -9.38 1.93 -7.45
C GLY A 88 -10.34 3.13 -7.41
N ALA A 89 -9.91 4.28 -7.92
CA ALA A 89 -10.76 5.47 -8.04
C ALA A 89 -11.92 5.25 -9.02
N LEU A 90 -11.65 4.55 -10.13
CA LEU A 90 -12.67 4.20 -11.12
C LEU A 90 -13.69 3.22 -10.55
N LEU A 91 -13.28 2.26 -9.73
CA LEU A 91 -14.19 1.34 -9.05
C LEU A 91 -15.12 2.11 -8.10
N TYR A 92 -14.58 3.00 -7.27
CA TYR A 92 -15.37 3.88 -6.39
C TYR A 92 -16.40 4.69 -7.18
N ALA A 93 -15.94 5.41 -8.20
CA ALA A 93 -16.81 6.24 -9.04
C ALA A 93 -17.83 5.40 -9.84
N GLY A 94 -17.42 4.21 -10.29
CA GLY A 94 -18.23 3.28 -11.05
C GLY A 94 -19.38 2.70 -10.22
N VAL A 95 -19.14 2.35 -8.95
CA VAL A 95 -20.20 1.92 -8.03
C VAL A 95 -21.20 3.06 -7.81
N GLY A 96 -20.73 4.27 -7.51
CA GLY A 96 -21.62 5.41 -7.31
C GLY A 96 -22.41 5.78 -8.57
N LEU A 97 -21.80 5.69 -9.76
CA LEU A 97 -22.48 5.88 -11.04
C LEU A 97 -23.52 4.77 -11.30
N ALA A 98 -23.22 3.52 -10.95
CA ALA A 98 -24.16 2.42 -11.08
C ALA A 98 -25.43 2.62 -10.22
N CYS A 99 -25.29 3.19 -9.01
CA CYS A 99 -26.45 3.58 -8.18
C CYS A 99 -27.33 4.62 -8.90
N VAL A 100 -26.72 5.67 -9.46
CA VAL A 100 -27.43 6.74 -10.18
C VAL A 100 -28.13 6.21 -11.43
N LEU A 101 -27.47 5.35 -12.20
CA LEU A 101 -28.06 4.72 -13.39
C LEU A 101 -29.26 3.84 -13.08
N ARG A 102 -29.38 3.36 -11.83
CA ARG A 102 -30.54 2.61 -11.34
C ARG A 102 -31.63 3.48 -10.70
N GLY A 103 -31.51 4.80 -10.80
CA GLY A 103 -32.50 5.76 -10.30
C GLY A 103 -32.30 6.18 -8.84
N GLY A 104 -31.20 5.76 -8.21
CA GLY A 104 -30.80 6.20 -6.87
C GLY A 104 -29.99 7.48 -6.84
N THR A 105 -29.56 7.86 -5.64
CA THR A 105 -28.53 8.89 -5.46
C THR A 105 -27.12 8.29 -5.56
N PHE A 106 -26.08 9.13 -5.63
CA PHE A 106 -24.69 8.66 -5.68
C PHE A 106 -24.37 7.88 -4.39
N LEU A 107 -23.88 6.63 -4.54
CA LEU A 107 -23.62 5.67 -3.46
C LEU A 107 -24.88 5.21 -2.69
N ASP A 108 -26.05 5.34 -3.30
CA ASP A 108 -27.28 4.69 -2.81
C ASP A 108 -27.21 3.18 -3.09
N TYR A 109 -26.56 2.44 -2.19
CA TYR A 109 -26.23 1.04 -2.41
C TYR A 109 -27.46 0.12 -2.48
N GLY A 110 -28.58 0.51 -1.85
CA GLY A 110 -29.83 -0.24 -1.92
C GLY A 110 -30.33 -0.42 -3.36
N MET A 111 -29.99 0.51 -4.26
CA MET A 111 -30.33 0.44 -5.67
C MET A 111 -29.48 -0.56 -6.47
N LEU A 112 -28.39 -1.12 -5.91
CA LEU A 112 -27.64 -2.18 -6.60
C LEU A 112 -28.41 -3.49 -6.69
N LYS A 113 -29.21 -3.82 -5.67
CA LYS A 113 -30.12 -4.97 -5.63
C LYS A 113 -31.46 -4.54 -5.03
N PRO A 114 -32.36 -3.96 -5.83
CA PRO A 114 -33.65 -3.48 -5.34
C PRO A 114 -34.51 -4.57 -4.69
N ASP A 115 -34.40 -5.81 -5.17
CA ASP A 115 -35.18 -6.95 -4.67
C ASP A 115 -34.70 -7.45 -3.30
N HIS A 116 -33.46 -7.16 -2.92
CA HIS A 116 -32.83 -7.57 -1.65
C HIS A 116 -31.96 -6.42 -1.14
N ALA A 117 -32.59 -5.39 -0.57
CA ALA A 117 -31.91 -4.14 -0.19
C ALA A 117 -30.64 -4.36 0.67
N GLY A 118 -30.68 -5.28 1.64
CA GLY A 118 -29.53 -5.60 2.50
C GLY A 118 -28.33 -6.18 1.74
N ASP A 119 -28.56 -6.98 0.69
CA ASP A 119 -27.49 -7.51 -0.15
C ASP A 119 -26.85 -6.41 -1.01
N GLY A 120 -27.64 -5.43 -1.45
CA GLY A 120 -27.18 -4.30 -2.24
C GLY A 120 -26.24 -3.40 -1.44
N GLU A 121 -26.60 -3.13 -0.19
CA GLU A 121 -25.80 -2.35 0.76
C GLU A 121 -24.45 -3.00 1.06
N ALA A 122 -24.44 -4.28 1.44
CA ALA A 122 -23.21 -5.02 1.72
C ALA A 122 -22.27 -5.05 0.50
N LEU A 123 -22.82 -5.37 -0.68
CA LEU A 123 -22.05 -5.44 -1.91
C LEU A 123 -21.48 -4.07 -2.33
N GLY A 124 -22.29 -3.00 -2.23
CA GLY A 124 -21.87 -1.65 -2.55
C GLY A 124 -20.76 -1.15 -1.61
N MET A 125 -20.92 -1.39 -0.30
CA MET A 125 -19.92 -1.05 0.72
C MET A 125 -18.61 -1.79 0.47
N SER A 126 -18.65 -3.11 0.32
CA SER A 126 -17.49 -3.95 0.04
C SER A 126 -16.73 -3.50 -1.22
N LEU A 127 -17.43 -3.27 -2.35
CA LEU A 127 -16.78 -2.81 -3.60
C LEU A 127 -16.09 -1.45 -3.44
N VAL A 128 -16.72 -0.53 -2.74
CA VAL A 128 -16.16 0.79 -2.45
C VAL A 128 -14.92 0.67 -1.58
N GLU A 129 -14.95 -0.17 -0.55
CA GLU A 129 -13.79 -0.43 0.30
C GLU A 129 -12.62 -1.02 -0.49
N TYR A 130 -12.88 -1.92 -1.44
CA TYR A 130 -11.83 -2.49 -2.28
C TYR A 130 -11.19 -1.42 -3.18
N GLY A 131 -12.01 -0.56 -3.78
CA GLY A 131 -11.54 0.57 -4.60
C GLY A 131 -10.72 1.57 -3.80
N VAL A 132 -11.21 1.94 -2.61
CA VAL A 132 -10.50 2.83 -1.69
C VAL A 132 -9.19 2.19 -1.23
N GLY A 133 -9.18 0.92 -0.84
CA GLY A 133 -7.99 0.23 -0.37
C GLY A 133 -6.90 0.12 -1.43
N LEU A 134 -7.27 -0.20 -2.67
CA LEU A 134 -6.34 -0.22 -3.80
C LEU A 134 -5.74 1.18 -4.08
N THR A 135 -6.59 2.21 -4.06
CA THR A 135 -6.16 3.61 -4.27
C THR A 135 -5.20 4.06 -3.18
N VAL A 136 -5.57 3.86 -1.91
CA VAL A 136 -4.78 4.27 -0.75
C VAL A 136 -3.43 3.56 -0.74
N ALA A 137 -3.40 2.26 -0.99
CA ALA A 137 -2.15 1.51 -1.08
C ALA A 137 -1.22 2.10 -2.16
N SER A 138 -1.76 2.36 -3.35
CA SER A 138 -1.00 2.89 -4.49
C SER A 138 -0.48 4.30 -4.23
N VAL A 139 -1.31 5.19 -3.68
CA VAL A 139 -0.93 6.57 -3.34
C VAL A 139 0.17 6.60 -2.27
N MET A 140 0.04 5.79 -1.21
CA MET A 140 1.04 5.74 -0.14
C MET A 140 2.40 5.24 -0.64
N VAL A 141 2.42 4.21 -1.49
CA VAL A 141 3.67 3.73 -2.13
C VAL A 141 4.26 4.79 -3.04
N THR A 142 3.42 5.50 -3.81
CA THR A 142 3.86 6.60 -4.68
C THR A 142 4.52 7.72 -3.88
N ILE A 143 3.89 8.15 -2.79
CA ILE A 143 4.44 9.17 -1.88
C ILE A 143 5.80 8.72 -1.33
N TYR A 144 5.92 7.46 -0.89
CA TYR A 144 7.19 6.92 -0.41
C TYR A 144 8.29 6.98 -1.48
N LEU A 145 7.98 6.57 -2.73
CA LEU A 145 8.93 6.58 -3.83
C LEU A 145 9.37 8.01 -4.17
N MET A 146 8.43 8.97 -4.24
CA MET A 146 8.73 10.38 -4.48
C MET A 146 9.65 10.98 -3.41
N ILE A 147 9.38 10.69 -2.13
CA ILE A 147 10.21 11.15 -1.01
C ILE A 147 11.61 10.51 -1.08
N SER A 148 11.69 9.25 -1.48
CA SER A 148 12.95 8.52 -1.58
C SER A 148 13.84 9.06 -2.70
N GLU A 149 13.25 9.43 -3.83
CA GLU A 149 13.96 10.06 -4.96
C GLU A 149 14.52 11.43 -4.61
N ARG A 150 13.73 12.29 -3.94
CA ARG A 150 14.17 13.62 -3.52
C ARG A 150 15.40 13.56 -2.60
N ARG A 151 15.50 12.54 -1.73
CA ARG A 151 16.69 12.36 -0.88
C ARG A 151 17.91 11.92 -1.68
N ALA A 152 17.73 11.11 -2.71
CA ALA A 152 18.83 10.67 -3.57
C ALA A 152 19.42 11.82 -4.39
N THR A 153 18.59 12.76 -4.87
CA THR A 153 19.05 13.93 -5.64
C THR A 153 19.77 14.96 -4.78
N LEU A 154 19.28 15.27 -3.57
CA LEU A 154 19.93 16.20 -2.65
C LEU A 154 21.33 15.73 -2.23
N ARG A 155 21.47 14.44 -1.90
CA ARG A 155 22.77 13.86 -1.52
C ARG A 155 23.80 13.90 -2.65
N LYS A 156 23.39 13.89 -3.92
CA LYS A 156 24.30 14.06 -5.06
C LYS A 156 24.76 15.50 -5.24
N GLY A 157 23.94 16.49 -4.88
CA GLY A 157 24.28 17.90 -4.96
C GLY A 157 25.23 18.39 -3.86
N GLU A 158 25.26 17.73 -2.69
CA GLU A 158 26.18 18.07 -1.60
C GLU A 158 27.60 17.51 -1.78
N VAL A 159 27.79 16.57 -2.71
CA VAL A 159 29.06 15.83 -2.92
C VAL A 159 29.76 16.27 -4.23
N SER A 160 29.19 17.23 -4.96
CA SER A 160 29.77 17.84 -6.17
C SER A 160 30.23 19.27 -5.91
#